data_AF-A0A8S4RLM1-F1
#
_entry.id   AF-A0A8S4RLM1-F1
#
_cell.length_a   1.000
_cell.length_b   1.000
_cell.length_c   1.000
_cell.angle_alpha   90.00
_cell.angle_beta   90.00
_cell.angle_gamma   90.00
#
_symmetry.space_group_name_H-M   'P 1'
#
loop_
_entity.id
_entity.type
_entity.pdbx_description
1 polymer ?
#
loop_
_entity_poly.entity_id
_entity_poly.type
_entity_poly.pdbx_seq_one_letter_code
_entity_poly.pdbx_strand_id
1 'polypeptide(L)'
;MLLNCIRLFVCVFCVSYYTKCCVGQFINFSNYDTTTSPPLPFPACQADDLECLRRGLRTFFFLMESGHMGMQSVDPMLLNSLTVALPEEQLSFLMRRINVTGAKWTKLAERKFNLPGGKNGVRFISNLHVTGEITMMTAARIDPFFARITMDIQDVESNITYSWAGQRGFDNEDYIFIGPERVAVRNSRTPFFFVQSNNQEDTTRMEQVLKARPTFLEHLSNEITIALMHSVVDNFRLFASKNYVNFNIDQLSIALDELNPKPENRQLNLFK
;
A
#
# COMPACT_ATOMS: atom_id res chain seq x y z
N MET A 1 -32.86 -38.48 42.93
CA MET A 1 -32.43 -37.12 43.33
C MET A 1 -30.94 -36.86 43.09
N LEU A 2 -30.04 -37.75 43.50
CA LEU A 2 -28.58 -37.58 43.36
C LEU A 2 -28.11 -37.24 41.93
N LEU A 3 -28.67 -37.89 40.90
CA LEU A 3 -28.31 -37.70 39.50
C LEU A 3 -28.66 -36.29 38.97
N ASN A 4 -29.76 -35.69 39.46
CA ASN A 4 -30.17 -34.35 39.06
C ASN A 4 -29.27 -33.29 39.71
N CYS A 5 -28.81 -33.52 40.94
CA CYS A 5 -27.83 -32.65 41.59
C CYS A 5 -26.48 -32.67 40.87
N ILE A 6 -26.02 -33.84 40.40
CA ILE A 6 -24.77 -33.98 39.63
C ILE A 6 -24.88 -33.22 38.30
N ARG A 7 -26.00 -33.34 37.57
CA ARG A 7 -26.22 -32.59 36.32
C ARG A 7 -26.20 -31.08 36.52
N LEU A 8 -26.83 -30.60 37.60
CA LEU A 8 -26.86 -29.17 37.92
C LEU A 8 -25.44 -28.66 38.26
N PHE A 9 -24.66 -29.45 38.99
CA PHE A 9 -23.27 -29.12 39.30
C PHE A 9 -22.40 -29.03 38.05
N VAL A 10 -22.52 -29.99 37.12
CA VAL A 10 -21.78 -29.98 35.86
C VAL A 10 -22.17 -28.78 34.99
N CYS A 11 -23.46 -28.43 34.91
CA CYS A 11 -23.90 -27.24 34.17
C CYS A 11 -23.35 -25.94 34.75
N VAL A 12 -23.39 -25.78 36.08
CA VAL A 12 -22.84 -24.58 36.75
C VAL A 12 -21.32 -24.51 36.57
N PHE A 13 -20.63 -25.64 36.62
CA PHE A 13 -19.18 -25.69 36.40
C PHE A 13 -18.81 -25.34 34.96
N CYS A 14 -19.55 -25.84 33.96
CA CYS A 14 -19.36 -25.49 32.55
C CYS A 14 -19.59 -23.99 32.31
N VAL A 15 -20.66 -23.40 32.85
CA VAL A 15 -20.94 -21.96 32.69
C VAL A 15 -19.87 -21.11 33.39
N SER A 16 -19.43 -21.50 34.59
CA SER A 16 -18.32 -20.86 35.31
C SER A 16 -16.99 -20.94 34.54
N TYR A 17 -16.71 -22.09 33.90
CA TYR A 17 -15.48 -22.28 33.14
C TYR A 17 -15.49 -21.48 31.83
N TYR A 18 -16.61 -21.48 31.10
CA TYR A 18 -16.76 -20.68 29.88
C TYR A 18 -16.72 -19.18 30.17
N THR A 19 -17.34 -18.72 31.25
CA THR A 19 -17.25 -17.30 31.65
C THR A 19 -15.81 -16.92 32.02
N LYS A 20 -15.05 -17.75 32.73
CA LYS A 20 -13.63 -17.45 33.01
C LYS A 20 -12.73 -17.48 31.76
N CYS A 21 -12.98 -18.37 30.79
CA CYS A 21 -12.25 -18.38 29.52
C CYS A 21 -12.63 -17.20 28.60
N CYS A 22 -13.83 -16.64 28.72
CA CYS A 22 -14.26 -15.46 27.96
C CYS A 22 -13.94 -14.12 28.63
N VAL A 23 -13.54 -14.11 29.92
CA VAL A 23 -13.14 -12.89 30.67
C VAL A 23 -11.68 -12.46 30.37
N GLY A 24 -11.02 -13.10 29.41
CA GLY A 24 -9.67 -12.75 28.93
C GLY A 24 -9.60 -11.61 27.89
N GLN A 25 -10.74 -11.12 27.41
CA GLN A 25 -10.80 -9.84 26.68
C GLN A 25 -11.41 -8.78 27.60
N PHE A 26 -10.71 -8.48 28.70
CA PHE A 26 -10.80 -7.11 29.20
C PHE A 26 -10.31 -6.24 28.05
N ILE A 27 -11.27 -5.58 27.39
CA ILE A 27 -11.00 -4.39 26.60
C ILE A 27 -10.26 -3.49 27.58
N ASN A 28 -8.94 -3.41 27.42
CA ASN A 28 -8.23 -2.22 27.83
C ASN A 28 -8.93 -1.12 27.02
N PHE A 29 -9.88 -0.43 27.65
CA PHE A 29 -10.13 0.94 27.30
C PHE A 29 -8.78 1.60 27.54
N SER A 30 -7.98 1.67 26.47
CA SER A 30 -6.93 2.66 26.39
C SER A 30 -7.62 3.92 26.87
N ASN A 31 -7.14 4.49 27.98
CA ASN A 31 -7.46 5.86 28.33
C ASN A 31 -7.20 6.64 27.04
N TYR A 32 -8.27 6.98 26.32
CA TYR A 32 -8.19 7.97 25.28
C TYR A 32 -7.91 9.23 26.05
N ASP A 33 -6.62 9.54 26.11
CA ASP A 33 -6.11 10.83 26.47
C ASP A 33 -6.75 11.79 25.44
N THR A 34 -7.92 12.30 25.79
CA THR A 34 -8.72 13.27 25.03
C THR A 34 -8.06 14.65 25.06
N THR A 35 -6.84 14.73 25.58
CA THR A 35 -5.95 15.86 25.47
C THR A 35 -4.90 15.64 24.38
N THR A 36 -5.09 16.35 23.26
CA THR A 36 -4.01 16.94 22.44
C THR A 36 -3.29 16.08 21.40
N SER A 37 -3.98 15.28 20.59
CA SER A 37 -3.53 15.16 19.19
C SER A 37 -4.02 16.41 18.44
N PRO A 38 -3.15 17.35 18.04
CA PRO A 38 -3.58 18.50 17.23
C PRO A 38 -4.32 17.99 15.99
N PRO A 39 -5.37 18.69 15.52
CA PRO A 39 -6.09 18.27 14.32
C PRO A 39 -5.07 18.06 13.22
N LEU A 40 -5.12 16.88 12.60
CA LEU A 40 -4.19 16.54 11.55
C LEU A 40 -4.26 17.62 10.47
N PRO A 41 -3.12 18.14 9.99
CA PRO A 41 -3.09 19.34 9.15
C PRO A 41 -3.48 19.04 7.69
N PHE A 42 -4.53 18.24 7.49
CA PHE A 42 -5.10 18.01 6.18
C PHE A 42 -6.07 19.15 5.84
N PRO A 43 -5.87 19.84 4.71
CA PRO A 43 -6.91 20.72 4.19
C PRO A 43 -8.13 19.88 3.81
N ALA A 44 -9.34 20.39 4.09
CA ALA A 44 -10.56 19.81 3.54
C ALA A 44 -10.54 20.02 2.02
N CYS A 45 -10.30 18.95 1.26
CA CYS A 45 -10.21 19.00 -0.19
C CYS A 45 -11.47 18.42 -0.84
N GLN A 46 -11.90 19.04 -1.94
CA GLN A 46 -12.83 18.38 -2.85
C GLN A 46 -12.11 17.22 -3.57
N ALA A 47 -12.91 16.25 -4.03
CA ALA A 47 -12.42 15.03 -4.65
C ALA A 47 -11.68 15.26 -5.99
N ASP A 48 -12.02 16.34 -6.69
CA ASP A 48 -11.50 16.76 -7.98
C ASP A 48 -10.38 17.83 -7.89
N ASP A 49 -10.20 18.47 -6.73
CA ASP A 49 -9.12 19.45 -6.52
C ASP A 49 -7.76 18.76 -6.30
N LEU A 50 -7.10 18.44 -7.42
CA LEU A 50 -5.78 17.80 -7.42
C LEU A 50 -4.70 18.61 -6.70
N GLU A 51 -4.77 19.95 -6.69
CA GLU A 51 -3.76 20.77 -6.01
C GLU A 51 -3.90 20.69 -4.49
N CYS A 52 -5.13 20.75 -3.99
CA CYS A 52 -5.40 20.51 -2.57
C CYS A 52 -4.98 19.09 -2.16
N LEU A 53 -5.35 18.08 -2.94
CA LEU A 53 -4.97 16.69 -2.69
C LEU A 53 -3.45 16.47 -2.70
N ARG A 54 -2.71 17.15 -3.59
CA ARG A 54 -1.24 17.13 -3.61
C ARG A 54 -0.63 17.69 -2.31
N ARG A 55 -1.21 18.75 -1.74
CA ARG A 55 -0.76 19.30 -0.44
C ARG A 55 -1.06 18.33 0.70
N GLY A 56 -2.24 17.71 0.69
CA GLY A 56 -2.60 16.64 1.62
C GLY A 56 -1.62 15.46 1.54
N LEU A 57 -1.28 15.02 0.32
CA LEU A 57 -0.34 13.93 0.11
C LEU A 57 1.06 14.24 0.65
N ARG A 58 1.58 15.46 0.46
CA ARG A 58 2.87 15.87 1.04
C ARG A 58 2.87 15.79 2.56
N THR A 59 1.78 16.22 3.18
CA THR A 59 1.58 16.10 4.63
C THR A 59 1.53 14.64 5.05
N PHE A 60 0.86 13.79 4.26
CA PHE A 60 0.80 12.36 4.51
C PHE A 60 2.19 11.69 4.47
N PHE A 61 3.04 12.03 3.50
CA PHE A 61 4.42 11.54 3.46
C PHE A 61 5.25 11.97 4.66
N PHE A 62 5.05 13.19 5.18
CA PHE A 62 5.69 13.63 6.42
C PHE A 62 5.23 12.81 7.65
N LEU A 63 3.93 12.48 7.72
CA LEU A 63 3.41 11.63 8.79
C LEU A 63 3.99 10.21 8.74
N MET A 64 4.09 9.62 7.53
CA MET A 64 4.73 8.31 7.35
C MET A 64 6.20 8.31 7.81
N GLU A 65 6.96 9.36 7.47
CA GLU A 65 8.36 9.53 7.90
C GLU A 65 8.50 9.65 9.42
N SER A 66 7.55 10.33 10.08
CA SER A 66 7.51 10.46 11.54
C SER A 66 7.07 9.18 12.28
N GLY A 67 6.64 8.14 11.55
CA GLY A 67 6.07 6.93 12.13
C GLY A 67 4.72 7.16 12.81
N HIS A 68 3.98 8.19 12.38
CA HIS A 68 2.73 8.61 13.00
C HIS A 68 1.75 7.43 13.05
N MET A 69 1.17 7.17 14.23
CA MET A 69 0.24 6.06 14.46
C MET A 69 0.77 4.66 14.07
N GLY A 70 2.08 4.46 14.05
CA GLY A 70 2.72 3.20 13.68
C GLY A 70 2.84 2.99 12.16
N MET A 71 2.71 4.06 11.37
CA MET A 71 3.05 4.02 9.95
C MET A 71 4.52 3.61 9.74
N GLN A 72 4.77 2.90 8.66
CA GLN A 72 6.12 2.58 8.21
C GLN A 72 6.71 3.76 7.43
N SER A 73 7.99 4.04 7.62
CA SER A 73 8.67 4.99 6.73
C SER A 73 8.80 4.40 5.34
N VAL A 74 8.54 5.23 4.32
CA VAL A 74 8.63 4.88 2.89
C VAL A 74 9.79 5.61 2.19
N ASP A 75 10.51 6.47 2.92
CA ASP A 75 11.69 7.19 2.43
C ASP A 75 12.66 7.45 3.60
N PRO A 76 13.74 6.66 3.75
CA PRO A 76 14.10 5.52 2.92
C PRO A 76 13.18 4.31 3.15
N MET A 77 12.88 3.56 2.08
CA MET A 77 12.29 2.23 2.15
C MET A 77 13.38 1.17 1.97
N LEU A 78 13.41 0.19 2.89
CA LEU A 78 14.36 -0.92 2.85
C LEU A 78 13.67 -2.21 2.36
N LEU A 79 14.16 -2.78 1.26
CA LEU A 79 13.77 -4.11 0.79
C LEU A 79 14.91 -5.10 1.07
N ASN A 80 14.57 -6.21 1.72
CA ASN A 80 15.56 -7.22 2.10
C ASN A 80 16.23 -7.85 0.89
N SER A 81 15.42 -8.28 -0.09
CA SER A 81 15.93 -8.91 -1.31
C SER A 81 14.92 -8.88 -2.45
N LEU A 82 15.43 -8.83 -3.69
CA LEU A 82 14.69 -9.01 -4.92
C LEU A 82 15.49 -9.94 -5.84
N THR A 83 14.84 -10.96 -6.38
CA THR A 83 15.50 -11.95 -7.26
C THR A 83 14.81 -11.97 -8.61
N VAL A 84 15.58 -11.95 -9.68
CA VAL A 84 15.08 -12.14 -11.04
C VAL A 84 15.93 -13.19 -11.73
N ALA A 85 15.27 -14.19 -12.32
CA ALA A 85 15.94 -15.24 -13.07
C ALA A 85 15.60 -15.13 -14.56
N LEU A 86 16.62 -15.31 -15.41
CA LEU A 86 16.52 -15.42 -16.86
C LEU A 86 16.91 -16.85 -17.23
N PRO A 87 15.97 -17.81 -17.14
CA PRO A 87 16.28 -19.24 -17.27
C PRO A 87 16.81 -19.59 -18.66
N GLU A 88 16.29 -18.94 -19.71
CA GLU A 88 16.73 -19.12 -21.10
C GLU A 88 18.21 -18.79 -21.30
N GLU A 89 18.75 -17.87 -20.50
CA GLU A 89 20.14 -17.43 -20.55
C GLU A 89 20.99 -18.05 -19.44
N GLN A 90 20.38 -18.90 -18.59
CA GLN A 90 21.03 -19.48 -17.41
C GLN A 90 21.68 -18.42 -16.51
N LEU A 91 21.01 -17.27 -16.39
CA LEU A 91 21.42 -16.12 -15.59
C LEU A 91 20.42 -15.87 -14.46
N SER A 92 20.92 -15.45 -13.31
CA SER A 92 20.05 -14.92 -12.25
C SER A 92 20.73 -13.74 -11.55
N PHE A 93 19.90 -12.82 -11.11
CA PHE A 93 20.31 -11.63 -10.37
C PHE A 93 19.60 -11.64 -9.04
N LEU A 94 20.38 -11.39 -8.00
CA LEU A 94 19.89 -11.21 -6.64
C LEU A 94 20.35 -9.85 -6.15
N MET A 95 19.39 -9.00 -5.85
CA MET A 95 19.62 -7.75 -5.15
C MET A 95 19.28 -7.88 -3.69
N ARG A 96 20.11 -7.33 -2.81
CA ARG A 96 19.95 -7.37 -1.36
C ARG A 96 20.16 -5.99 -0.75
N ARG A 97 19.58 -5.78 0.43
CA ARG A 97 19.70 -4.53 1.20
C ARG A 97 19.37 -3.31 0.34
N ILE A 98 18.28 -3.42 -0.42
CA ILE A 98 17.89 -2.40 -1.38
C ILE A 98 17.33 -1.23 -0.59
N ASN A 99 17.92 -0.08 -0.77
CA ASN A 99 17.49 1.17 -0.17
C ASN A 99 16.90 2.06 -1.25
N VAL A 100 15.62 2.38 -1.11
CA VAL A 100 14.85 3.18 -2.05
C VAL A 100 14.57 4.53 -1.41
N THR A 101 14.92 5.60 -2.11
CA THR A 101 14.71 6.98 -1.67
C THR A 101 14.01 7.79 -2.76
N GLY A 102 13.43 8.93 -2.38
CA GLY A 102 12.74 9.83 -3.32
C GLY A 102 11.21 9.64 -3.37
N ALA A 103 10.68 8.64 -2.66
CA ALA A 103 9.25 8.39 -2.53
C ALA A 103 8.49 9.59 -1.91
N LYS A 104 9.14 10.37 -1.03
CA LYS A 104 8.56 11.58 -0.43
C LYS A 104 8.17 12.63 -1.47
N TRP A 105 8.78 12.60 -2.65
CA TRP A 105 8.54 13.54 -3.74
C TRP A 105 7.55 13.02 -4.79
N THR A 106 6.91 11.88 -4.53
CA THR A 106 5.86 11.33 -5.38
C THR A 106 4.73 12.33 -5.58
N LYS A 107 4.35 12.53 -6.84
CA LYS A 107 3.32 13.48 -7.25
C LYS A 107 2.04 12.74 -7.60
N LEU A 108 0.90 13.21 -7.08
CA LEU A 108 -0.42 12.81 -7.55
C LEU A 108 -0.64 13.36 -8.96
N ALA A 109 -0.67 12.49 -9.96
CA ALA A 109 -0.95 12.87 -11.34
C ALA A 109 -2.44 12.93 -11.62
N GLU A 110 -3.21 11.98 -11.08
CA GLU A 110 -4.63 11.83 -11.39
C GLU A 110 -5.35 11.05 -10.27
N ARG A 111 -6.62 11.38 -10.07
CA ARG A 111 -7.52 10.67 -9.17
C ARG A 111 -8.83 10.38 -9.90
N LYS A 112 -9.31 9.14 -9.81
CA LYS A 112 -10.61 8.71 -10.36
C LYS A 112 -11.42 8.01 -9.29
N PHE A 113 -12.68 8.40 -9.18
CA PHE A 113 -13.67 7.72 -8.36
C PHE A 113 -14.62 6.93 -9.27
N ASN A 114 -15.30 5.93 -8.71
CA ASN A 114 -16.36 5.18 -9.38
C ASN A 114 -15.96 4.57 -10.74
N LEU A 115 -14.75 4.03 -10.83
CA LEU A 115 -14.34 3.18 -11.94
C LEU A 115 -15.28 1.97 -12.05
N PRO A 116 -15.43 1.38 -13.26
CA PRO A 116 -16.25 0.19 -13.47
C PRO A 116 -16.00 -0.88 -12.41
N GLY A 117 -17.09 -1.36 -11.78
CA GLY A 117 -17.02 -2.28 -10.65
C GLY A 117 -16.83 -1.62 -9.27
N GLY A 118 -17.15 -0.33 -9.12
CA GLY A 118 -17.12 0.38 -7.83
C GLY A 118 -15.72 0.64 -7.30
N LYS A 119 -14.72 0.63 -8.18
CA LYS A 119 -13.31 0.82 -7.80
C LYS A 119 -12.90 2.28 -7.90
N ASN A 120 -11.79 2.61 -7.30
CA ASN A 120 -11.20 3.94 -7.31
C ASN A 120 -9.77 3.82 -7.81
N GLY A 121 -9.30 4.81 -8.55
CA GLY A 121 -7.99 4.84 -9.17
C GLY A 121 -7.18 6.03 -8.71
N VAL A 122 -5.89 5.84 -8.49
CA VAL A 122 -4.93 6.92 -8.26
C VAL A 122 -3.74 6.68 -9.17
N ARG A 123 -3.26 7.74 -9.82
CA ARG A 123 -2.03 7.69 -10.60
C ARG A 123 -0.99 8.57 -9.96
N PHE A 124 0.17 8.00 -9.67
CA PHE A 124 1.32 8.68 -9.12
C PHE A 124 2.47 8.71 -10.12
N ILE A 125 3.27 9.78 -10.07
CA ILE A 125 4.54 9.91 -10.79
C ILE A 125 5.65 10.07 -9.75
N SER A 126 6.68 9.24 -9.81
CA SER A 126 7.78 9.25 -8.84
C SER A 126 9.13 9.28 -9.53
N ASN A 127 10.12 9.87 -8.85
CA ASN A 127 11.53 9.74 -9.18
C ASN A 127 12.19 9.03 -8.01
N LEU A 128 12.73 7.84 -8.26
CA LEU A 128 13.28 6.97 -7.22
C LEU A 128 14.78 6.80 -7.41
N HIS A 129 15.51 6.90 -6.33
CA HIS A 129 16.93 6.58 -6.26
C HIS A 129 17.11 5.30 -5.44
N VAL A 130 17.70 4.29 -6.07
CA VAL A 130 17.82 2.94 -5.53
C VAL A 130 19.30 2.61 -5.37
N THR A 131 19.67 2.11 -4.19
CA THR A 131 21.01 1.57 -3.94
C THR A 131 20.89 0.17 -3.36
N GLY A 132 21.88 -0.69 -3.63
CA GLY A 132 21.87 -2.04 -3.05
C GLY A 132 23.08 -2.88 -3.46
N GLU A 133 23.14 -4.09 -2.93
CA GLU A 133 24.11 -5.10 -3.33
C GLU A 133 23.49 -5.95 -4.44
N ILE A 134 24.19 -6.13 -5.56
CA ILE A 134 23.77 -6.98 -6.67
C ILE A 134 24.73 -8.15 -6.82
N THR A 135 24.15 -9.34 -6.94
CA THR A 135 24.86 -10.58 -7.22
C THR A 135 24.34 -11.14 -8.53
N MET A 136 25.24 -11.40 -9.48
CA MET A 136 24.91 -12.06 -10.75
C MET A 136 25.49 -13.47 -10.76
N MET A 137 24.65 -14.47 -10.97
CA MET A 137 25.04 -15.86 -11.13
C MET A 137 24.84 -16.29 -12.58
N THR A 138 25.78 -17.08 -13.09
CA THR A 138 25.76 -17.65 -14.44
C THR A 138 26.11 -19.13 -14.34
N ALA A 139 25.47 -19.99 -15.14
CA ALA A 139 25.83 -21.40 -15.18
C ALA A 139 27.27 -21.66 -15.68
N ALA A 140 27.88 -20.71 -16.38
CA ALA A 140 29.24 -20.85 -16.90
C ALA A 140 30.34 -20.64 -15.84
N ARG A 141 30.00 -20.13 -14.65
CA ARG A 141 30.96 -19.82 -13.59
C ARG A 141 30.43 -20.32 -12.24
N ILE A 142 31.30 -20.95 -11.46
CA ILE A 142 30.96 -21.40 -10.10
C ILE A 142 30.83 -20.19 -9.17
N ASP A 143 31.78 -19.25 -9.25
CA ASP A 143 31.78 -18.04 -8.44
C ASP A 143 30.84 -16.97 -9.01
N PRO A 144 29.93 -16.41 -8.20
CA PRO A 144 29.07 -15.34 -8.65
C PRO A 144 29.82 -14.00 -8.70
N PHE A 145 29.30 -13.09 -9.52
CA PHE A 145 29.79 -11.72 -9.59
C PHE A 145 29.12 -10.87 -8.51
N PHE A 146 29.90 -10.10 -7.76
CA PHE A 146 29.39 -9.22 -6.72
C PHE A 146 29.70 -7.76 -7.02
N ALA A 147 28.71 -6.90 -6.84
CA ALA A 147 28.89 -5.47 -6.93
C ALA A 147 27.86 -4.72 -6.07
N ARG A 148 28.09 -3.43 -5.88
CA ARG A 148 27.07 -2.47 -5.47
C ARG A 148 26.48 -1.83 -6.71
N ILE A 149 25.17 -1.66 -6.71
CA ILE A 149 24.44 -0.99 -7.78
C ILE A 149 23.75 0.25 -7.23
N THR A 150 23.86 1.33 -8.00
CA THR A 150 23.05 2.53 -7.86
C THR A 150 22.20 2.65 -9.10
N MET A 151 20.91 2.91 -8.94
CA MET A 151 19.95 2.99 -10.04
C MET A 151 19.00 4.15 -9.83
N ASP A 152 18.79 4.96 -10.87
CA ASP A 152 17.85 6.06 -10.90
C ASP A 152 16.67 5.71 -11.81
N ILE A 153 15.48 5.66 -11.22
CA ILE A 153 14.21 5.42 -11.90
C ILE A 153 13.51 6.77 -12.03
N GLN A 154 13.42 7.30 -13.25
CA GLN A 154 12.84 8.61 -13.51
C GLN A 154 11.44 8.51 -14.10
N ASP A 155 10.56 9.41 -13.66
CA ASP A 155 9.19 9.57 -14.13
C ASP A 155 8.42 8.23 -14.20
N VAL A 156 8.60 7.39 -13.17
CA VAL A 156 7.86 6.13 -13.07
C VAL A 156 6.42 6.40 -12.69
N GLU A 157 5.50 5.92 -13.52
CA GLU A 157 4.07 6.00 -13.24
C GLU A 157 3.59 4.76 -12.52
N SER A 158 2.85 4.95 -11.44
CA SER A 158 2.13 3.87 -10.76
C SER A 158 0.64 4.18 -10.73
N ASN A 159 -0.15 3.24 -11.24
CA ASN A 159 -1.60 3.28 -11.24
C ASN A 159 -2.12 2.28 -10.21
N ILE A 160 -2.72 2.80 -9.15
CA ILE A 160 -3.22 2.04 -8.03
C ILE A 160 -4.74 2.03 -8.11
N THR A 161 -5.33 0.83 -8.17
CA THR A 161 -6.78 0.66 -8.13
C THR A 161 -7.19 -0.08 -6.86
N TYR A 162 -8.19 0.44 -6.15
CA TYR A 162 -8.65 -0.15 -4.88
C TYR A 162 -10.16 0.06 -4.69
N SER A 163 -10.74 -0.70 -3.77
CA SER A 163 -12.12 -0.50 -3.29
C SER A 163 -12.10 0.23 -1.94
N TRP A 164 -13.19 0.91 -1.58
CA TRP A 164 -13.37 1.42 -0.23
C TRP A 164 -14.81 1.21 0.24
N ALA A 165 -15.00 1.21 1.55
CA ALA A 165 -16.31 1.19 2.19
C ALA A 165 -16.29 2.10 3.41
N GLY A 166 -17.43 2.75 3.70
CA GLY A 166 -17.65 3.39 4.98
C GLY A 166 -18.14 2.37 6.00
N GLN A 167 -17.59 2.38 7.21
CA GLN A 167 -18.07 1.55 8.31
C GLN A 167 -18.16 2.39 9.58
N ARG A 168 -19.31 2.30 10.24
CA ARG A 168 -19.50 2.93 11.54
C ARG A 168 -18.78 2.15 12.63
N GLY A 169 -17.94 2.84 13.39
CA GLY A 169 -17.22 2.31 14.54
C GLY A 169 -18.09 2.14 15.78
N PHE A 170 -17.55 1.50 16.80
CA PHE A 170 -18.20 1.32 18.11
C PHE A 170 -18.39 2.65 18.87
N ASP A 171 -17.57 3.64 18.54
CA ASP A 171 -17.61 5.02 19.02
C ASP A 171 -18.65 5.88 18.29
N ASN A 172 -19.47 5.28 17.41
CA ASN A 172 -20.46 5.94 16.55
C ASN A 172 -19.88 6.87 15.48
N GLU A 173 -18.57 6.87 15.30
CA GLU A 173 -17.88 7.63 14.26
C GLU A 173 -17.78 6.80 12.96
N ASP A 174 -17.68 7.46 11.82
CA ASP A 174 -17.60 6.80 10.52
C ASP A 174 -16.14 6.69 10.05
N TYR A 175 -15.72 5.48 9.70
CA TYR A 175 -14.37 5.18 9.24
C TYR A 175 -14.35 4.77 7.77
N ILE A 176 -13.24 5.05 7.09
CA ILE A 176 -13.00 4.55 5.75
C ILE A 176 -12.17 3.27 5.83
N PHE A 177 -12.74 2.18 5.31
CA PHE A 177 -12.02 0.95 5.08
C PHE A 177 -11.56 0.89 3.64
N ILE A 178 -10.25 0.86 3.43
CA ILE A 178 -9.66 0.67 2.10
C ILE A 178 -9.44 -0.83 1.91
N GLY A 179 -10.00 -1.38 0.83
CA GLY A 179 -9.85 -2.78 0.49
C GLY A 179 -8.52 -3.09 -0.23
N PRO A 180 -8.35 -4.32 -0.72
CA PRO A 180 -7.17 -4.71 -1.47
C PRO A 180 -6.97 -3.86 -2.72
N GLU A 181 -5.73 -3.46 -2.95
CA GLU A 181 -5.29 -2.72 -4.12
C GLU A 181 -4.65 -3.62 -5.18
N ARG A 182 -4.64 -3.10 -6.39
CA ARG A 182 -3.79 -3.58 -7.49
C ARG A 182 -2.93 -2.41 -7.94
N VAL A 183 -1.61 -2.63 -7.93
CA VAL A 183 -0.62 -1.68 -8.44
C VAL A 183 -0.22 -2.10 -9.85
N ALA A 184 -0.29 -1.17 -10.80
CA ALA A 184 0.23 -1.34 -12.15
C ALA A 184 1.27 -0.26 -12.43
N VAL A 185 2.50 -0.66 -12.74
CA VAL A 185 3.61 0.25 -13.00
C VAL A 185 3.82 0.42 -14.50
N ARG A 186 4.14 1.64 -14.92
CA ARG A 186 4.54 1.97 -16.28
C ARG A 186 5.81 2.82 -16.22
N ASN A 187 6.91 2.24 -16.70
CA ASN A 187 8.15 2.97 -16.89
C ASN A 187 8.13 3.61 -18.28
N SER A 188 8.39 4.91 -18.35
CA SER A 188 8.56 5.60 -19.63
C SER A 188 9.97 5.40 -20.21
N ARG A 189 10.94 5.00 -19.37
CA ARG A 189 12.36 4.88 -19.69
C ARG A 189 13.00 3.72 -18.93
N THR A 190 14.03 3.12 -19.53
CA THR A 190 14.92 2.20 -18.81
C THR A 190 15.66 2.97 -17.71
N PRO A 191 15.78 2.41 -16.49
CA PRO A 191 16.51 3.06 -15.41
C PRO A 191 17.97 3.34 -15.77
N PHE A 192 18.49 4.48 -15.33
CA PHE A 192 19.94 4.71 -15.35
C PHE A 192 20.57 3.93 -14.22
N PHE A 193 21.75 3.36 -14.44
CA PHE A 193 22.41 2.57 -13.41
C PHE A 193 23.92 2.73 -13.47
N PHE A 194 24.54 2.44 -12.33
CA PHE A 194 25.98 2.44 -12.14
C PHE A 194 26.36 1.30 -11.19
N VAL A 195 27.43 0.58 -11.55
CA VAL A 195 27.88 -0.62 -10.82
C VAL A 195 29.29 -0.41 -10.30
N GLN A 196 29.54 -0.77 -9.05
CA GLN A 196 30.87 -0.65 -8.42
C GLN A 196 31.24 -1.96 -7.73
N SER A 197 32.45 -2.45 -7.97
CA SER A 197 33.02 -3.60 -7.28
C SER A 197 34.50 -3.36 -7.00
N ASN A 198 35.07 -4.13 -6.07
CA ASN A 198 36.51 -4.14 -5.83
C ASN A 198 37.28 -4.80 -7.01
N ASN A 199 36.59 -5.61 -7.82
CA ASN A 199 37.14 -6.25 -9.00
C ASN A 199 36.62 -5.59 -10.28
N GLN A 200 37.53 -4.92 -11.01
CA GLN A 200 37.22 -4.22 -12.26
C GLN A 200 36.68 -5.16 -13.35
N GLU A 201 37.13 -6.41 -13.39
CA GLU A 201 36.63 -7.39 -14.35
C GLU A 201 35.16 -7.73 -14.06
N ASP A 202 34.81 -7.95 -12.80
CA ASP A 202 33.45 -8.28 -12.40
C ASP A 202 32.49 -7.12 -12.70
N THR A 203 32.91 -5.87 -12.44
CA THR A 203 32.14 -4.67 -12.82
C THR A 203 31.93 -4.59 -14.32
N THR A 204 33.00 -4.77 -15.11
CA THR A 204 32.92 -4.63 -16.57
C THR A 204 31.98 -5.68 -17.17
N ARG A 205 32.07 -6.94 -16.74
CA ARG A 205 31.18 -8.01 -17.21
C ARG A 205 29.73 -7.78 -16.77
N MET A 206 29.50 -7.42 -15.51
CA MET A 206 28.16 -7.18 -15.01
C MET A 206 27.49 -6.00 -15.74
N GLU A 207 28.22 -4.90 -15.97
CA GLU A 207 27.73 -3.79 -16.77
C GLU A 207 27.38 -4.20 -18.20
N GLN A 208 28.22 -5.00 -18.85
CA GLN A 208 27.96 -5.48 -20.20
C GLN A 208 26.67 -6.29 -20.27
N VAL A 209 26.44 -7.20 -19.31
CA VAL A 209 25.21 -7.99 -19.25
C VAL A 209 24.00 -7.11 -18.98
N LEU A 210 24.08 -6.18 -18.02
CA LEU A 210 22.97 -5.26 -17.70
C LEU A 210 22.63 -4.34 -18.88
N LYS A 211 23.63 -3.82 -19.61
CA LYS A 211 23.44 -3.02 -20.83
C LYS A 211 22.82 -3.84 -21.97
N ALA A 212 23.20 -5.11 -22.11
CA ALA A 212 22.67 -6.00 -23.12
C ALA A 212 21.22 -6.45 -22.83
N ARG A 213 20.77 -6.35 -21.57
CA ARG A 213 19.48 -6.87 -21.08
C ARG A 213 18.66 -5.79 -20.34
N PRO A 214 18.18 -4.74 -21.05
CA PRO A 214 17.41 -3.67 -20.42
C PRO A 214 16.09 -4.13 -19.79
N THR A 215 15.52 -5.25 -20.27
CA THR A 215 14.30 -5.86 -19.72
C THR A 215 14.46 -6.29 -18.26
N PHE A 216 15.66 -6.71 -17.84
CA PHE A 216 15.94 -7.02 -16.44
C PHE A 216 15.84 -5.76 -15.57
N LEU A 217 16.46 -4.66 -15.99
CA LEU A 217 16.41 -3.39 -15.27
C LEU A 217 14.99 -2.83 -15.18
N GLU A 218 14.21 -2.99 -16.26
CA GLU A 218 12.80 -2.61 -16.27
C GLU A 218 11.98 -3.43 -15.28
N HIS A 219 12.13 -4.76 -15.28
CA HIS A 219 11.41 -5.62 -14.36
C HIS A 219 11.80 -5.33 -12.90
N LEU A 220 13.08 -5.16 -12.63
CA LEU A 220 13.59 -4.78 -11.31
C LEU A 220 12.98 -3.45 -10.83
N SER A 221 12.98 -2.43 -11.69
CA SER A 221 12.35 -1.13 -11.42
C SER A 221 10.86 -1.25 -11.11
N ASN A 222 10.14 -2.08 -11.87
CA ASN A 222 8.72 -2.34 -11.65
C ASN A 222 8.47 -2.98 -10.28
N GLU A 223 9.19 -4.05 -9.94
CA GLU A 223 9.01 -4.76 -8.66
C GLU A 223 9.34 -3.87 -7.45
N ILE A 224 10.41 -3.07 -7.55
CA ILE A 224 10.78 -2.09 -6.50
C ILE A 224 9.66 -1.05 -6.34
N THR A 225 9.14 -0.52 -7.44
CA THR A 225 8.06 0.46 -7.42
C THR A 225 6.76 -0.13 -6.87
N ILE A 226 6.44 -1.37 -7.24
CA ILE A 226 5.26 -2.10 -6.73
C ILE A 226 5.37 -2.27 -5.21
N ALA A 227 6.52 -2.75 -4.72
CA ALA A 227 6.76 -2.93 -3.29
C ALA A 227 6.61 -1.61 -2.52
N LEU A 228 7.17 -0.51 -3.05
CA LEU A 228 7.01 0.82 -2.47
C LEU A 228 5.54 1.25 -2.38
N MET A 229 4.79 1.09 -3.48
CA MET A 229 3.39 1.50 -3.53
C MET A 229 2.50 0.66 -2.61
N HIS A 230 2.79 -0.63 -2.42
CA HIS A 230 2.13 -1.44 -1.40
C HIS A 230 2.33 -0.86 0.00
N SER A 231 3.56 -0.49 0.37
CA SER A 231 3.84 0.13 1.68
C SER A 231 3.12 1.48 1.87
N VAL A 232 3.05 2.31 0.82
CA VAL A 232 2.27 3.56 0.84
C VAL A 232 0.79 3.29 1.06
N VAL A 233 0.21 2.30 0.38
CA VAL A 233 -1.21 1.94 0.53
C VAL A 233 -1.49 1.28 1.89
N ASP A 234 -0.56 0.49 2.43
CA ASP A 234 -0.65 -0.07 3.78
C ASP A 234 -0.74 1.04 4.84
N ASN A 235 0.10 2.08 4.72
CA ASN A 235 0.03 3.25 5.58
C ASN A 235 -1.28 4.02 5.41
N PHE A 236 -1.79 4.13 4.19
CA PHE A 236 -3.09 4.76 3.94
C PHE A 236 -4.24 3.96 4.57
N ARG A 237 -4.20 2.63 4.46
CA ARG A 237 -5.12 1.70 5.15
C ARG A 237 -5.06 1.91 6.66
N LEU A 238 -3.87 1.96 7.24
CA LEU A 238 -3.67 2.18 8.67
C LEU A 238 -4.23 3.53 9.12
N PHE A 239 -3.91 4.60 8.38
CA PHE A 239 -4.39 5.94 8.66
C PHE A 239 -5.91 6.04 8.63
N ALA A 240 -6.55 5.53 7.57
CA ALA A 240 -7.99 5.58 7.37
C ALA A 240 -8.76 4.77 8.43
N SER A 241 -8.16 3.68 8.94
CA SER A 241 -8.77 2.87 10.00
C SER A 241 -8.73 3.51 11.40
N LYS A 242 -7.90 4.54 11.60
CA LYS A 242 -7.70 5.20 12.91
C LYS A 242 -8.24 6.61 12.98
N ASN A 243 -8.50 7.23 11.83
CA ASN A 243 -9.03 8.57 11.74
C ASN A 243 -10.45 8.49 11.21
N TYR A 244 -11.40 8.94 12.02
CA TYR A 244 -12.78 9.06 11.58
C TYR A 244 -12.88 10.16 10.52
N VAL A 245 -13.81 9.97 9.61
CA VAL A 245 -14.17 10.93 8.59
C VAL A 245 -15.48 11.55 9.01
N ASN A 246 -15.47 12.87 9.19
CA ASN A 246 -16.70 13.61 9.40
C ASN A 246 -17.41 13.69 8.04
N PHE A 247 -18.13 12.62 7.67
CA PHE A 247 -18.99 12.62 6.51
C PHE A 247 -20.12 13.60 6.79
N ASN A 248 -20.08 14.77 6.17
CA ASN A 248 -21.29 15.58 6.12
C ASN A 248 -22.27 14.82 5.21
N ILE A 249 -23.27 14.19 5.81
CA ILE A 249 -24.22 13.25 5.19
C ILE A 249 -24.89 13.85 3.93
N ASP A 250 -24.96 15.18 3.84
CA ASP A 250 -25.47 15.91 2.67
C ASP A 250 -24.64 15.71 1.38
N GLN A 251 -23.35 15.33 1.47
CA GLN A 251 -22.54 15.01 0.29
C GLN A 251 -22.68 13.55 -0.16
N LEU A 252 -23.14 12.65 0.72
CA LEU A 252 -23.38 11.25 0.39
C LEU A 252 -24.74 11.03 -0.26
N SER A 253 -25.77 11.84 0.05
CA SER A 253 -27.07 11.72 -0.64
C SER A 253 -26.95 12.04 -2.13
N ILE A 254 -26.12 13.02 -2.50
CA ILE A 254 -25.86 13.38 -3.91
C ILE A 254 -25.08 12.28 -4.63
N ALA A 255 -24.11 11.63 -3.95
CA ALA A 255 -23.32 10.55 -4.54
C ALA A 255 -24.05 9.19 -4.58
N LEU A 256 -24.96 8.91 -3.65
CA LEU A 256 -25.75 7.68 -3.61
C LEU A 256 -27.02 7.74 -4.49
N ASP A 257 -27.65 8.92 -4.65
CA ASP A 257 -28.81 9.05 -5.55
C ASP A 257 -28.42 8.97 -7.04
N GLU A 258 -27.18 9.32 -7.40
CA GLU A 258 -26.66 9.09 -8.77
C GLU A 258 -26.24 7.63 -9.04
N LEU A 259 -26.15 6.77 -8.01
CA LEU A 259 -25.70 5.38 -8.13
C LEU A 259 -26.84 4.34 -8.15
N ASN A 260 -28.10 4.77 -8.16
CA ASN A 260 -29.26 3.87 -8.22
C ASN A 260 -30.20 4.22 -9.38
N PRO A 261 -29.91 3.82 -10.64
CA PRO A 261 -30.96 3.78 -11.64
C PRO A 261 -31.93 2.69 -11.23
N LYS A 262 -33.07 3.09 -10.65
CA LYS A 262 -34.21 2.19 -10.45
C LYS A 262 -34.43 1.39 -11.75
N PRO A 263 -34.64 0.07 -11.68
CA PRO A 263 -35.11 -0.65 -12.85
C PRO A 263 -36.57 -0.21 -13.08
N GLU A 264 -36.77 0.76 -13.97
CA GLU A 264 -38.08 1.02 -14.55
C GLU A 264 -38.48 -0.18 -15.40
N ASN A 265 -39.13 -1.14 -14.74
CA ASN A 265 -39.99 -2.06 -15.43
C ASN A 265 -41.11 -1.26 -16.08
N ARG A 266 -41.13 -1.34 -17.42
CA ARG A 266 -42.30 -1.15 -18.27
C ARG A 266 -43.57 -1.61 -17.54
N GLN A 267 -44.51 -0.69 -17.38
CA GLN A 267 -45.85 -0.71 -17.97
C GLN A 267 -46.71 0.29 -17.20
N LEU A 268 -47.18 1.34 -17.87
CA LEU A 268 -48.60 1.55 -18.17
C LEU A 268 -48.79 2.97 -18.74
N ASN A 269 -48.88 3.04 -20.06
CA ASN A 269 -50.10 3.43 -20.76
C ASN A 269 -50.96 4.60 -20.21
N LEU A 270 -51.25 5.50 -21.16
CA LEU A 270 -52.56 6.09 -21.49
C LEU A 270 -52.91 7.46 -20.87
N PHE A 271 -53.06 8.43 -21.78
CA PHE A 271 -54.03 9.56 -21.83
C PHE A 271 -54.10 10.47 -20.60
N LYS A 272 -53.81 11.77 -20.69
CA LYS A 272 -54.48 12.80 -21.50
C LYS A 272 -53.64 14.09 -21.47
#